data_AF-A0A9E3LVM5-F1
#
_entry.id   AF-A0A9E3LVM5-F1
#
_cell.length_a   1.000
_cell.length_b   1.000
_cell.length_c   1.000
_cell.angle_alpha   90.00
_cell.angle_beta   90.00
_cell.angle_gamma   90.00
#
_symmetry.space_group_name_H-M   'P 1'
#
loop_
_entity.id
_entity.type
_entity.pdbx_description
1 polymer ?
#
loop_
_entity_poly.entity_id
_entity_poly.type
_entity_poly.pdbx_seq_one_letter_code
_entity_poly.pdbx_strand_id
1 'polypeptide(L)'
;MPFDPDLCRNESEVESKLIVQYLLPQLGYTPDTWHQEVALGSIRLDFLAFAAQALPFVIDANSPLSVVMEAKHPKQNLNNHVPRLRHYLTSLNVQYGLLTNGKEIRVYQKLLYDIQLVFSCSGKEINTKIEEIKKLIGRENLNNKDILNNFKASVISNNISMTIKEQHSMKIIAVYHNKGGVGKTTTVVNLAAAIRKRGKRVLVIDLDSQANTTFATGLVKFDDEEFDDIKDSNIFHVLSSEDFYSIAEVARKSNFSNPEINVVPAHIDLIRQETELNALEYSRLILIDKLEEVKNEYDVVLIDTPPSLNLYAKIALIAADYLIIPSDLKPFANQGLTNVKDFIKSINAFRKQIRKAPIELIGVLACKISTNAIAFLNLVKYSNNNG
;
A
#
# COMPACT_ATOMS: atom_id res chain seq x y z
N MET A 1 -17.98 -35.78 6.04
CA MET A 1 -16.71 -36.41 6.46
C MET A 1 -15.92 -35.39 7.25
N PRO A 2 -15.12 -35.81 8.25
CA PRO A 2 -14.23 -34.88 8.94
C PRO A 2 -13.22 -34.30 7.94
N PHE A 3 -12.90 -33.02 8.09
CA PHE A 3 -11.85 -32.38 7.30
C PHE A 3 -10.48 -32.94 7.70
N ASP A 4 -9.63 -33.23 6.71
CA ASP A 4 -8.23 -33.61 6.92
C ASP A 4 -7.32 -32.63 6.16
N PRO A 5 -6.53 -31.79 6.87
CA PRO A 5 -5.66 -30.80 6.24
C PRO A 5 -4.53 -31.40 5.42
N ASP A 6 -4.12 -32.65 5.69
CA ASP A 6 -3.03 -33.30 4.96
C ASP A 6 -3.45 -33.72 3.53
N LEU A 7 -4.75 -33.60 3.20
CA LEU A 7 -5.31 -33.85 1.87
C LEU A 7 -5.34 -32.60 0.97
N CYS A 8 -4.97 -31.41 1.47
CA CYS A 8 -4.91 -30.18 0.68
C CYS A 8 -3.47 -29.90 0.22
N ARG A 9 -3.25 -29.89 -1.09
CA ARG A 9 -1.95 -29.68 -1.74
C ARG A 9 -1.80 -28.31 -2.36
N ASN A 10 -2.90 -27.65 -2.73
CA ASN A 10 -2.95 -26.33 -3.36
C ASN A 10 -4.15 -25.51 -2.85
N GLU A 11 -4.24 -24.24 -3.26
CA GLU A 11 -5.29 -23.29 -2.85
C GLU A 11 -6.69 -23.78 -3.23
N SER A 12 -6.89 -24.24 -4.48
CA SER A 12 -8.18 -24.77 -4.95
C SER A 12 -8.67 -25.98 -4.14
N GLU A 13 -7.77 -26.83 -3.64
CA GLU A 13 -8.13 -27.92 -2.73
C GLU A 13 -8.50 -27.44 -1.33
N VAL A 14 -7.94 -26.32 -0.85
CA VAL A 14 -8.38 -25.69 0.40
C VAL A 14 -9.79 -25.13 0.21
N GLU A 15 -10.05 -24.41 -0.87
CA GLU A 15 -11.38 -23.87 -1.18
C GLU A 15 -12.44 -24.98 -1.26
N SER A 16 -12.20 -25.98 -2.12
CA SER A 16 -13.19 -27.02 -2.39
C SER A 16 -13.39 -27.98 -1.21
N LYS A 17 -12.32 -28.47 -0.58
CA LYS A 17 -12.42 -29.51 0.48
C LYS A 17 -12.71 -28.90 1.85
N LEU A 18 -12.13 -27.75 2.20
CA LEU A 18 -12.36 -27.11 3.50
C LEU A 18 -13.54 -26.16 3.47
N ILE A 19 -13.56 -25.16 2.59
CA ILE A 19 -14.60 -24.11 2.63
C ILE A 19 -15.93 -24.67 2.14
N VAL A 20 -15.98 -25.17 0.91
CA VAL A 20 -17.23 -25.57 0.24
C VAL A 20 -17.81 -26.86 0.82
N GLN A 21 -17.01 -27.92 0.92
CA GLN A 21 -17.52 -29.24 1.34
C GLN A 21 -17.70 -29.38 2.85
N TYR A 22 -16.97 -28.60 3.65
CA TYR A 22 -16.94 -28.78 5.11
C TYR A 22 -17.48 -27.56 5.87
N LEU A 23 -16.84 -26.39 5.78
CA LEU A 23 -17.18 -25.24 6.63
C LEU A 23 -18.57 -24.67 6.33
N LEU A 24 -18.87 -24.34 5.07
CA LEU A 24 -20.13 -23.68 4.71
C LEU A 24 -21.36 -24.50 5.18
N PRO A 25 -21.45 -25.83 4.95
CA PRO A 25 -22.53 -26.65 5.49
C PRO A 25 -22.58 -26.68 7.03
N GLN A 26 -21.43 -26.80 7.72
CA GLN A 26 -21.37 -26.86 9.19
C GLN A 26 -21.77 -25.53 9.85
N LEU A 27 -21.47 -24.42 9.18
CA LEU A 27 -21.83 -23.07 9.60
C LEU A 27 -23.29 -22.69 9.26
N GLY A 28 -24.01 -23.58 8.55
CA GLY A 28 -25.44 -23.40 8.22
C GLY A 28 -25.70 -22.61 6.93
N TYR A 29 -24.68 -22.38 6.10
CA TYR A 29 -24.85 -21.74 4.80
C TYR A 29 -25.26 -22.78 3.74
N THR A 30 -26.38 -22.52 3.08
CA THR A 30 -26.89 -23.31 1.96
C THR A 30 -26.36 -22.74 0.62
N PRO A 31 -26.33 -23.51 -0.48
CA PRO A 31 -25.78 -23.05 -1.77
C PRO A 31 -26.39 -21.76 -2.31
N ASP A 32 -27.61 -21.41 -1.92
CA ASP A 32 -28.30 -20.15 -2.27
C ASP A 32 -27.89 -18.96 -1.40
N THR A 33 -27.00 -19.16 -0.42
CA THR A 33 -26.60 -18.15 0.58
C THR A 33 -25.11 -17.85 0.58
N TRP A 34 -24.38 -18.30 -0.45
CA TRP A 34 -22.99 -17.91 -0.64
C TRP A 34 -22.63 -17.88 -2.12
N HIS A 35 -21.60 -17.10 -2.44
CA HIS A 35 -21.06 -16.97 -3.78
C HIS A 35 -19.53 -17.12 -3.73
N GLN A 36 -18.96 -17.70 -4.78
CA GLN A 36 -17.52 -17.84 -4.99
C GLN A 36 -17.06 -16.88 -6.08
N GLU A 37 -15.79 -16.45 -6.01
CA GLU A 37 -15.16 -15.54 -6.99
C GLU A 37 -15.97 -14.24 -7.19
N VAL A 38 -16.34 -13.59 -6.08
CA VAL A 38 -17.23 -12.42 -6.11
C VAL A 38 -16.43 -11.17 -6.45
N ALA A 39 -16.83 -10.49 -7.54
CA ALA A 39 -16.28 -9.19 -7.92
C ALA A 39 -17.20 -8.04 -7.48
N LEU A 40 -16.72 -7.17 -6.60
CA LEU A 40 -17.41 -5.96 -6.12
C LEU A 40 -16.52 -4.75 -6.39
N GLY A 41 -16.74 -4.07 -7.52
CA GLY A 41 -15.84 -3.02 -7.99
C GLY A 41 -14.45 -3.57 -8.28
N SER A 42 -13.42 -3.07 -7.60
CA SER A 42 -12.03 -3.56 -7.68
C SER A 42 -11.74 -4.75 -6.75
N ILE A 43 -12.65 -5.11 -5.84
CA ILE A 43 -12.47 -6.19 -4.87
C ILE A 43 -12.85 -7.53 -5.50
N ARG A 44 -11.98 -8.52 -5.34
CA ARG A 44 -12.22 -9.91 -5.74
C ARG A 44 -12.08 -10.84 -4.54
N LEU A 45 -13.20 -11.36 -4.07
CA LEU A 45 -13.26 -12.27 -2.93
C LEU A 45 -13.27 -13.73 -3.40
N ASP A 46 -12.60 -14.60 -2.66
CA ASP A 46 -12.74 -16.04 -2.88
C ASP A 46 -14.16 -16.49 -2.55
N PHE A 47 -14.69 -16.09 -1.38
CA PHE A 47 -16.07 -16.41 -0.97
C PHE A 47 -16.74 -15.26 -0.20
N LEU A 48 -18.03 -15.09 -0.45
CA LEU A 48 -18.94 -14.24 0.32
C LEU A 48 -20.19 -15.02 0.70
N ALA A 49 -20.45 -15.16 2.00
CA ALA A 49 -21.63 -15.87 2.53
C ALA A 49 -22.57 -14.90 3.26
N PHE A 50 -23.89 -15.16 3.20
CA PHE A 50 -24.96 -14.31 3.74
C PHE A 50 -25.83 -15.07 4.75
N ALA A 51 -26.27 -14.41 5.81
CA ALA A 51 -27.16 -15.05 6.80
C ALA A 51 -28.65 -15.05 6.40
N ALA A 52 -29.05 -14.12 5.52
CA ALA A 52 -30.40 -14.02 4.94
C ALA A 52 -30.38 -14.27 3.43
N GLN A 53 -31.50 -14.76 2.87
CA GLN A 53 -31.63 -14.94 1.42
C GLN A 53 -31.62 -13.59 0.72
N ALA A 54 -30.61 -13.33 -0.10
CA ALA A 54 -30.52 -12.15 -0.95
C ALA A 54 -31.33 -12.38 -2.24
N LEU A 55 -32.42 -11.63 -2.43
CA LEU A 55 -33.07 -11.48 -3.74
C LEU A 55 -32.13 -10.72 -4.70
N PRO A 56 -32.28 -10.87 -6.04
CA PRO A 56 -31.20 -10.58 -6.97
C PRO A 56 -30.80 -9.09 -6.96
N PHE A 57 -29.52 -8.86 -6.67
CA PHE A 57 -28.78 -7.60 -6.89
C PHE A 57 -29.36 -6.34 -6.24
N VAL A 58 -29.37 -6.30 -4.91
CA VAL A 58 -28.96 -5.08 -4.17
C VAL A 58 -28.12 -5.54 -2.98
N ILE A 59 -26.80 -5.71 -3.18
CA ILE A 59 -25.86 -5.65 -2.06
C ILE A 59 -25.78 -4.17 -1.70
N ASP A 60 -26.76 -3.69 -0.93
CA ASP A 60 -26.57 -2.44 -0.19
C ASP A 60 -25.43 -2.71 0.80
N ALA A 61 -24.43 -1.84 0.83
CA ALA A 61 -23.26 -1.89 1.71
C ALA A 61 -23.62 -1.88 3.21
N ASN A 62 -24.92 -1.87 3.51
CA ASN A 62 -25.50 -1.97 4.84
C ASN A 62 -26.08 -3.35 5.16
N SER A 63 -25.97 -4.38 4.30
CA SER A 63 -26.42 -5.75 4.66
C SER A 63 -25.51 -6.33 5.76
N PRO A 64 -25.94 -6.37 7.03
CA PRO A 64 -25.06 -6.56 8.18
C PRO A 64 -24.68 -8.03 8.41
N LEU A 65 -25.18 -8.93 7.56
CA LEU A 65 -25.22 -10.36 7.79
C LEU A 65 -24.39 -11.12 6.77
N SER A 66 -23.10 -10.79 6.65
CA SER A 66 -22.20 -11.50 5.74
C SER A 66 -20.87 -11.88 6.38
N VAL A 67 -20.21 -12.88 5.78
CA VAL A 67 -18.87 -13.34 6.14
C VAL A 67 -18.05 -13.45 4.87
N VAL A 68 -16.88 -12.82 4.88
CA VAL A 68 -15.86 -13.00 3.84
C VAL A 68 -14.99 -14.19 4.20
N MET A 69 -14.72 -15.10 3.28
CA MET A 69 -13.77 -16.20 3.50
C MET A 69 -12.71 -16.20 2.41
N GLU A 70 -11.45 -16.26 2.82
CA GLU A 70 -10.27 -16.29 1.94
C GLU A 70 -9.47 -17.57 2.18
N ALA A 71 -9.15 -18.27 1.09
CA ALA A 71 -8.32 -19.46 1.09
C ALA A 71 -6.95 -19.14 0.51
N LYS A 72 -5.89 -19.76 1.03
CA LYS A 72 -4.54 -19.61 0.49
C LYS A 72 -3.85 -20.96 0.40
N HIS A 73 -2.80 -21.04 -0.41
CA HIS A 73 -2.01 -22.26 -0.54
C HIS A 73 -1.48 -22.78 0.82
N PRO A 74 -1.49 -24.09 1.13
CA PRO A 74 -1.01 -24.70 2.39
C PRO A 74 0.45 -24.44 2.82
N LYS A 75 1.21 -23.66 2.03
CA LYS A 75 2.60 -23.28 2.29
C LYS A 75 2.73 -21.78 2.58
N GLN A 76 1.71 -20.98 2.28
CA GLN A 76 1.74 -19.54 2.48
C GLN A 76 1.51 -19.18 3.95
N ASN A 77 2.15 -18.09 4.39
CA ASN A 77 2.00 -17.54 5.73
C ASN A 77 0.78 -16.61 5.77
N LEU A 78 -0.21 -16.95 6.60
CA LEU A 78 -1.44 -16.17 6.70
C LEU A 78 -1.22 -14.71 7.12
N ASN A 79 -0.13 -14.37 7.81
CA ASN A 79 0.19 -12.99 8.20
C ASN A 79 0.27 -12.05 6.98
N ASN A 80 0.74 -12.54 5.84
CA ASN A 80 0.89 -11.76 4.61
C ASN A 80 -0.47 -11.37 4.00
N HIS A 81 -1.54 -12.10 4.35
CA HIS A 81 -2.88 -11.92 3.77
C HIS A 81 -3.86 -11.23 4.73
N VAL A 82 -3.44 -10.96 5.98
CA VAL A 82 -4.24 -10.20 6.96
C VAL A 82 -4.56 -8.78 6.45
N PRO A 83 -3.64 -8.03 5.83
CA PRO A 83 -3.97 -6.69 5.29
C PRO A 83 -5.05 -6.75 4.21
N ARG A 84 -5.01 -7.77 3.33
CA ARG A 84 -6.01 -7.98 2.28
C ARG A 84 -7.37 -8.35 2.87
N LEU A 85 -7.41 -9.23 3.88
CA LEU A 85 -8.66 -9.54 4.59
C LEU A 85 -9.20 -8.31 5.34
N ARG A 86 -8.33 -7.52 5.98
CA ARG A 86 -8.71 -6.25 6.63
C ARG A 86 -9.41 -5.35 5.63
N HIS A 87 -8.78 -5.14 4.48
CA HIS A 87 -9.34 -4.38 3.37
C HIS A 87 -10.75 -4.88 3.02
N TYR A 88 -10.95 -6.18 2.79
CA TYR A 88 -12.28 -6.70 2.46
C TYR A 88 -13.34 -6.41 3.53
N LEU A 89 -13.01 -6.62 4.80
CA LEU A 89 -13.95 -6.39 5.88
C LEU A 89 -14.27 -4.91 6.06
N THR A 90 -13.28 -4.02 5.97
CA THR A 90 -13.49 -2.57 6.11
C THR A 90 -14.24 -2.00 4.92
N SER A 91 -13.85 -2.35 3.68
CA SER A 91 -14.49 -1.87 2.45
C SER A 91 -15.95 -2.26 2.32
N LEU A 92 -16.25 -3.52 2.63
CA LEU A 92 -17.58 -4.09 2.45
C LEU A 92 -18.44 -3.92 3.70
N ASN A 93 -17.91 -3.24 4.73
CA ASN A 93 -18.52 -3.10 6.04
C ASN A 93 -18.92 -4.46 6.68
N VAL A 94 -18.17 -5.52 6.36
CA VAL A 94 -18.46 -6.88 6.82
C VAL A 94 -17.87 -7.09 8.21
N GLN A 95 -18.68 -7.63 9.12
CA GLN A 95 -18.30 -7.74 10.53
C GLN A 95 -17.24 -8.81 10.79
N TYR A 96 -17.27 -9.92 10.05
CA TYR A 96 -16.36 -11.05 10.28
C TYR A 96 -15.74 -11.56 8.98
N GLY A 97 -14.47 -11.98 9.09
CA GLY A 97 -13.74 -12.61 8.01
C GLY A 97 -13.02 -13.87 8.48
N LEU A 98 -12.94 -14.86 7.61
CA LEU A 98 -12.21 -16.10 7.82
C LEU A 98 -11.03 -16.15 6.84
N LEU A 99 -9.84 -16.42 7.35
CA LEU A 99 -8.63 -16.64 6.55
C LEU A 99 -8.06 -18.02 6.87
N THR A 100 -7.79 -18.82 5.83
CA THR A 100 -7.28 -20.18 6.01
C THR A 100 -6.30 -20.58 4.91
N ASN A 101 -5.32 -21.41 5.25
CA ASN A 101 -4.49 -22.13 4.28
C ASN A 101 -4.67 -23.66 4.39
N GLY A 102 -5.75 -24.10 5.04
CA GLY A 102 -6.01 -25.51 5.34
C GLY A 102 -5.26 -26.02 6.57
N LYS A 103 -4.03 -25.58 6.82
CA LYS A 103 -3.24 -25.98 8.01
C LYS A 103 -3.50 -25.12 9.24
N GLU A 104 -3.98 -23.91 9.02
CA GLU A 104 -4.36 -22.95 10.04
C GLU A 104 -5.63 -22.23 9.58
N ILE A 105 -6.54 -22.00 10.52
CA ILE A 105 -7.74 -21.19 10.33
C ILE A 105 -7.72 -20.04 11.32
N ARG A 106 -8.11 -18.85 10.85
CA ARG A 106 -8.21 -17.63 11.65
C ARG A 106 -9.53 -16.94 11.36
N VAL A 107 -10.20 -16.50 12.41
CA VAL A 107 -11.40 -15.65 12.30
C VAL A 107 -11.07 -14.28 12.86
N TYR A 108 -11.34 -13.26 12.07
CA TYR A 108 -11.16 -11.87 12.42
C TYR A 108 -12.50 -11.18 12.57
N GLN A 109 -12.59 -10.26 13.52
CA GLN A 109 -13.72 -9.37 13.71
C GLN A 109 -13.29 -7.95 13.36
N LYS A 110 -14.10 -7.25 12.56
CA LYS A 110 -13.89 -5.83 12.27
C LYS A 110 -14.21 -4.97 13.49
N LEU A 111 -13.30 -4.03 13.80
CA LEU A 111 -13.45 -2.99 14.80
C LEU A 111 -13.18 -1.63 14.15
N LEU A 112 -14.23 -0.84 13.91
CA LEU A 112 -14.15 0.46 13.22
C LEU A 112 -13.36 0.36 11.89
N TYR A 113 -12.07 0.70 11.92
CA TYR A 113 -11.15 0.77 10.77
C TYR A 113 -10.08 -0.33 10.77
N ASP A 114 -10.11 -1.28 11.71
CA ASP A 114 -9.14 -2.38 11.81
C ASP A 114 -9.84 -3.72 12.04
N ILE A 115 -9.08 -4.81 12.09
CA ILE A 115 -9.56 -6.15 12.38
C ILE A 115 -8.79 -6.76 13.55
N GLN A 116 -9.51 -7.45 14.43
CA GLN A 116 -8.94 -8.17 15.56
C GLN A 116 -9.05 -9.67 15.32
N LEU A 117 -7.96 -10.41 15.55
CA LEU A 117 -8.01 -11.87 15.59
C LEU A 117 -8.83 -12.30 16.82
N VAL A 118 -9.97 -12.94 16.60
CA VAL A 118 -10.86 -13.39 17.67
C VAL A 118 -10.83 -14.90 17.88
N PHE A 119 -10.32 -15.65 16.90
CA PHE A 119 -10.14 -17.10 17.00
C PHE A 119 -9.07 -17.59 16.05
N SER A 120 -8.28 -18.58 16.48
CA SER A 120 -7.41 -19.36 15.61
C SER A 120 -7.27 -20.80 16.11
N CYS A 121 -7.07 -21.73 15.18
CA CYS A 121 -6.66 -23.09 15.50
C CYS A 121 -5.92 -23.76 14.34
N SER A 122 -5.29 -24.90 14.62
CA SER A 122 -4.72 -25.74 13.57
C SER A 122 -5.83 -26.40 12.74
N GLY A 123 -5.55 -26.65 11.47
CA GLY A 123 -6.40 -27.41 10.55
C GLY A 123 -6.83 -28.77 11.10
N LYS A 124 -5.96 -29.41 11.92
CA LYS A 124 -6.25 -30.70 12.56
C LYS A 124 -7.30 -30.58 13.68
N GLU A 125 -7.46 -29.40 14.26
CA GLU A 125 -8.40 -29.10 15.34
C GLU A 125 -9.75 -28.57 14.85
N ILE A 126 -9.92 -28.34 13.54
CA ILE A 126 -11.14 -27.75 12.97
C ILE A 126 -12.38 -28.57 13.38
N ASN A 127 -12.29 -29.90 13.25
CA ASN A 127 -13.41 -30.79 13.60
C ASN A 127 -13.80 -30.68 15.08
N THR A 128 -12.83 -30.54 15.98
CA THR A 128 -13.08 -30.43 17.42
C THR A 128 -13.55 -29.04 17.86
N LYS A 129 -13.20 -27.99 17.11
CA LYS A 129 -13.51 -26.60 17.45
C LYS A 129 -14.60 -25.99 16.56
N ILE A 130 -15.29 -26.78 15.75
CA ILE A 130 -16.30 -26.29 14.80
C ILE A 130 -17.42 -25.50 15.49
N GLU A 131 -17.83 -25.91 16.69
CA GLU A 131 -18.84 -25.20 17.47
C GLU A 131 -18.38 -23.80 17.94
N GLU A 132 -17.08 -23.60 18.18
CA GLU A 132 -16.53 -22.27 18.51
C GLU A 132 -16.55 -21.36 17.28
N ILE A 133 -16.17 -21.89 16.11
CA ILE A 133 -16.24 -21.16 14.83
C ILE A 133 -17.69 -20.79 14.52
N LYS A 134 -18.62 -21.73 14.70
CA LYS A 134 -20.05 -21.54 14.48
C LYS A 134 -20.65 -20.47 15.38
N LYS A 135 -20.22 -20.34 16.64
CA LYS A 135 -20.62 -19.25 17.54
C LYS A 135 -20.18 -17.86 17.05
N LEU A 136 -19.08 -17.79 16.30
CA LEU A 136 -18.56 -16.54 15.77
C LEU A 136 -19.26 -16.16 14.47
N ILE A 137 -19.21 -17.05 13.48
CA ILE A 137 -19.54 -16.78 12.08
C ILE A 137 -20.61 -17.74 11.50
N GLY A 138 -21.31 -18.49 12.34
CA GLY A 138 -22.43 -19.32 11.90
C GLY A 138 -23.65 -18.47 11.56
N ARG A 139 -24.39 -18.90 10.53
CA ARG A 139 -25.56 -18.18 9.99
C ARG A 139 -26.55 -17.72 11.05
N GLU A 140 -26.96 -18.62 11.96
CA GLU A 140 -27.95 -18.30 13.00
C GLU A 140 -27.41 -17.31 14.05
N ASN A 141 -26.10 -17.33 14.32
CA ASN A 141 -25.48 -16.48 15.33
C ASN A 141 -25.26 -15.04 14.84
N LEU A 142 -25.08 -14.84 13.52
CA LEU A 142 -25.04 -13.51 12.94
C LEU A 142 -26.41 -12.83 13.02
N ASN A 143 -27.50 -13.57 12.70
CA ASN A 143 -28.88 -13.06 12.83
C ASN A 143 -29.22 -12.58 14.26
N ASN A 144 -28.73 -13.27 15.29
CA ASN A 144 -29.02 -12.94 16.69
C ASN A 144 -28.21 -11.77 17.26
N LYS A 145 -26.97 -11.56 16.79
CA LYS A 145 -26.09 -10.48 17.30
C LYS A 145 -26.56 -9.07 16.89
N ASP A 146 -27.27 -8.94 15.76
CA ASP A 146 -27.78 -7.66 15.27
C ASP A 146 -28.96 -7.12 16.07
N ILE A 147 -29.83 -7.98 16.60
CA ILE A 147 -30.92 -7.58 17.50
C ILE A 147 -30.34 -6.89 18.75
N LEU A 148 -29.18 -7.35 19.24
CA LEU A 148 -28.53 -6.83 20.44
C LEU A 148 -27.71 -5.55 20.16
N ASN A 149 -27.08 -5.44 18.98
CA ASN A 149 -26.25 -4.29 18.62
C ASN A 149 -27.10 -3.05 18.26
N ASN A 150 -28.25 -3.22 17.61
CA ASN A 150 -29.20 -2.14 17.36
C ASN A 150 -29.75 -1.51 18.65
N PHE A 151 -29.71 -2.24 19.77
CA PHE A 151 -30.11 -1.74 21.09
C PHE A 151 -28.99 -0.95 21.81
N LYS A 152 -27.72 -1.16 21.45
CA LYS A 152 -26.55 -0.48 22.06
C LYS A 152 -26.12 0.78 21.33
N ALA A 153 -26.39 0.88 20.02
CA ALA A 153 -25.99 2.03 19.21
C ALA A 153 -26.69 3.35 19.60
N SER A 154 -27.74 3.30 20.42
CA SER A 154 -28.45 4.49 20.92
C SER A 154 -27.82 5.15 22.15
N VAL A 155 -26.74 4.59 22.74
CA VAL A 155 -26.28 5.01 24.09
C VAL A 155 -24.87 5.60 24.15
N ILE A 156 -24.02 5.52 23.11
CA ILE A 156 -22.63 5.98 23.25
C ILE A 156 -22.26 7.04 22.21
N SER A 157 -22.56 8.29 22.54
CA SER A 157 -21.79 9.46 22.13
C SER A 157 -21.23 10.11 23.40
N ASN A 158 -19.90 10.05 23.59
CA ASN A 158 -19.06 11.21 23.95
C ASN A 158 -17.69 10.81 24.53
N ASN A 159 -16.73 11.68 24.17
CA ASN A 159 -15.44 12.01 24.81
C ASN A 159 -14.21 11.18 24.44
N ILE A 160 -13.34 11.79 23.62
CA ILE A 160 -11.89 11.52 23.61
C ILE A 160 -11.15 12.85 23.84
N SER A 161 -10.39 12.91 24.93
CA SER A 161 -9.47 14.00 25.29
C SER A 161 -8.27 14.06 24.35
N MET A 162 -7.98 15.26 23.84
CA MET A 162 -6.77 15.57 23.09
C MET A 162 -5.60 15.81 24.05
N THR A 163 -4.51 15.05 23.89
CA THR A 163 -3.20 15.37 24.48
C THR A 163 -2.32 15.92 23.36
N ILE A 164 -1.88 17.17 23.48
CA ILE A 164 -1.02 17.86 22.52
C ILE A 164 0.38 17.23 22.59
N LYS A 165 0.74 16.42 21.58
CA LYS A 165 2.13 16.00 21.31
C LYS A 165 2.80 17.06 20.43
N GLU A 166 4.05 17.37 20.72
CA GLU A 166 4.91 18.28 19.95
C GLU A 166 4.86 17.97 18.44
N GLN A 167 4.75 19.02 17.62
CA GLN A 167 4.72 18.93 16.16
C GLN A 167 6.06 18.43 15.62
N HIS A 168 6.20 17.11 15.48
CA HIS A 168 7.22 16.53 14.64
C HIS A 168 6.83 16.73 13.17
N SER A 169 7.43 17.69 12.47
CA SER A 169 7.15 17.94 11.05
C SER A 169 7.97 16.97 10.19
N MET A 170 7.30 15.93 9.68
CA MET A 170 7.81 15.11 8.58
C MET A 170 8.19 15.98 7.39
N LYS A 171 9.32 15.66 6.73
CA LYS A 171 9.82 16.38 5.54
C LYS A 171 9.74 15.49 4.31
N ILE A 172 9.00 15.93 3.29
CA ILE A 172 8.86 15.16 2.03
C ILE A 172 9.77 15.77 0.96
N ILE A 173 10.72 15.00 0.45
CA ILE A 173 11.71 15.44 -0.53
C ILE A 173 11.58 14.59 -1.79
N ALA A 174 11.24 15.22 -2.91
CA ALA A 174 11.30 14.56 -4.22
C ALA A 174 12.69 14.75 -4.86
N VAL A 175 13.15 13.73 -5.58
CA VAL A 175 14.34 13.79 -6.41
C VAL A 175 13.91 13.69 -7.87
N TYR A 176 13.97 14.81 -8.61
CA TYR A 176 13.39 14.88 -9.96
C TYR A 176 14.34 15.47 -11.01
N HIS A 177 14.28 14.88 -12.19
CA HIS A 177 14.80 15.40 -13.45
C HIS A 177 14.18 14.60 -14.60
N ASN A 178 13.74 15.31 -15.64
CA ASN A 178 13.16 14.74 -16.87
C ASN A 178 14.14 13.92 -17.74
N LYS A 179 15.39 13.74 -17.31
CA LYS A 179 16.44 13.00 -18.04
C LYS A 179 16.74 11.71 -17.30
N GLY A 180 16.82 10.61 -18.06
CA GLY A 180 17.28 9.31 -17.55
C GLY A 180 18.76 9.35 -17.14
N GLY A 181 19.13 8.54 -16.16
CA GLY A 181 20.55 8.31 -15.83
C GLY A 181 21.30 9.51 -15.24
N VAL A 182 20.64 10.52 -14.70
CA VAL A 182 21.30 11.65 -13.99
C VAL A 182 21.62 11.37 -12.52
N GLY A 183 21.24 10.19 -12.01
CA GLY A 183 21.52 9.77 -10.63
C GLY A 183 20.37 9.95 -9.64
N LYS A 184 19.11 9.98 -10.08
CA LYS A 184 17.92 10.12 -9.20
C LYS A 184 17.84 9.01 -8.14
N THR A 185 17.59 7.77 -8.57
CA THR A 185 17.58 6.57 -7.73
C THR A 185 18.83 6.46 -6.86
N THR A 186 20.03 6.69 -7.43
CA THR A 186 21.29 6.67 -6.67
C THR A 186 21.28 7.70 -5.55
N THR A 187 20.79 8.91 -5.82
CA THR A 187 20.66 9.98 -4.81
C THR A 187 19.66 9.56 -3.74
N VAL A 188 18.47 9.08 -4.11
CA VAL A 188 17.42 8.65 -3.18
C VAL A 188 17.93 7.58 -2.22
N VAL A 189 18.46 6.48 -2.74
CA VAL A 189 18.89 5.33 -1.94
C VAL A 189 20.06 5.68 -1.02
N ASN A 190 21.06 6.42 -1.51
CA ASN A 190 22.21 6.81 -0.68
C ASN A 190 21.84 7.87 0.36
N LEU A 191 20.99 8.84 0.00
CA LEU A 191 20.51 9.84 0.94
C LEU A 191 19.64 9.21 2.03
N ALA A 192 18.79 8.24 1.68
CA ALA A 192 17.99 7.47 2.63
C ALA A 192 18.87 6.80 3.68
N ALA A 193 19.88 6.05 3.23
CA ALA A 193 20.82 5.37 4.11
C ALA A 193 21.62 6.35 4.98
N ALA A 194 22.08 7.47 4.42
CA ALA A 194 22.83 8.49 5.16
C ALA A 194 21.97 9.16 6.25
N ILE A 195 20.73 9.53 5.94
CA ILE A 195 19.78 10.11 6.89
C ILE A 195 19.42 9.10 7.97
N ARG A 196 19.19 7.83 7.59
CA ARG A 196 18.90 6.75 8.54
C ARG A 196 20.03 6.52 9.53
N LYS A 197 21.28 6.53 9.07
CA LYS A 197 22.49 6.42 9.91
C LYS A 197 22.66 7.58 10.89
N ARG A 198 22.01 8.73 10.64
CA ARG A 198 21.93 9.85 11.57
C ARG A 198 20.78 9.74 12.57
N GLY A 199 20.16 8.56 12.69
CA GLY A 199 19.12 8.27 13.68
C GLY A 199 17.71 8.67 13.28
N LYS A 200 17.50 9.17 12.05
CA LYS A 200 16.17 9.56 11.57
C LYS A 200 15.37 8.36 11.07
N ARG A 201 14.05 8.46 11.13
CA ARG A 201 13.08 7.49 10.57
C ARG A 201 12.82 7.86 9.12
N VAL A 202 13.10 6.95 8.19
CA VAL A 202 13.10 7.23 6.75
C VAL A 202 12.13 6.31 6.02
N LEU A 203 11.29 6.92 5.19
CA LEU A 203 10.50 6.25 4.16
C LEU A 203 11.06 6.61 2.79
N VAL A 204 11.16 5.62 1.92
CA VAL A 204 11.42 5.81 0.49
C VAL A 204 10.18 5.41 -0.28
N ILE A 205 9.80 6.20 -1.30
CA ILE A 205 8.69 5.87 -2.20
C ILE A 205 9.24 5.81 -3.62
N ASP A 206 9.11 4.65 -4.26
CA ASP A 206 9.49 4.47 -5.66
C ASP A 206 8.26 4.74 -6.55
N LEU A 207 8.31 5.77 -7.39
CA LEU A 207 7.27 6.08 -8.38
C LEU A 207 7.73 5.81 -9.82
N ASP A 208 8.91 5.20 -10.02
CA ASP A 208 9.39 4.85 -11.35
C ASP A 208 9.00 3.40 -11.67
N SER A 209 8.29 3.21 -12.78
CA SER A 209 7.99 1.88 -13.32
C SER A 209 9.21 0.98 -13.57
N GLN A 210 10.40 1.55 -13.73
CA GLN A 210 11.63 0.76 -13.82
C GLN A 210 11.99 0.09 -12.48
N ALA A 211 11.33 0.48 -11.39
CA ALA A 211 11.46 -0.05 -10.04
C ALA A 211 12.92 -0.08 -9.52
N ASN A 212 13.78 0.79 -10.05
CA ASN A 212 15.21 0.77 -9.74
C ASN A 212 15.50 0.99 -8.25
N THR A 213 14.69 1.80 -7.55
CA THR A 213 14.83 2.00 -6.11
C THR A 213 14.40 0.74 -5.36
N THR A 214 13.31 0.13 -5.79
CA THR A 214 12.82 -1.16 -5.25
C THR A 214 13.87 -2.28 -5.39
N PHE A 215 14.50 -2.41 -6.57
CA PHE A 215 15.61 -3.35 -6.78
C PHE A 215 16.85 -2.99 -5.96
N ALA A 216 17.29 -1.73 -6.01
CA ALA A 216 18.51 -1.29 -5.31
C ALA A 216 18.42 -1.40 -3.79
N THR A 217 17.20 -1.39 -3.23
CA THR A 217 16.94 -1.58 -1.80
C THR A 217 16.78 -3.06 -1.41
N GLY A 218 16.98 -4.01 -2.34
CA GLY A 218 16.98 -5.43 -2.04
C GLY A 218 15.60 -6.02 -1.71
N LEU A 219 14.52 -5.34 -2.13
CA LEU A 219 13.16 -5.85 -1.91
C LEU A 219 12.76 -6.96 -2.88
N VAL A 220 13.33 -6.97 -4.08
CA VAL A 220 13.10 -8.05 -5.05
C VAL A 220 14.13 -9.16 -4.81
N LYS A 221 13.63 -10.36 -4.53
CA LYS A 221 14.45 -11.57 -4.42
C LYS A 221 14.27 -12.37 -5.71
N PHE A 222 15.37 -12.58 -6.45
CA PHE A 222 15.36 -13.28 -7.74
C PHE A 222 15.11 -14.80 -7.62
N ASP A 223 14.93 -15.32 -6.40
CA ASP A 223 14.97 -16.75 -6.17
C ASP A 223 13.62 -17.44 -6.41
N ASP A 224 12.47 -16.76 -6.34
CA ASP A 224 11.16 -17.37 -6.61
C ASP A 224 10.07 -16.32 -6.96
N GLU A 225 9.64 -16.24 -8.23
CA GLU A 225 8.55 -15.34 -8.70
C GLU A 225 7.20 -15.61 -8.00
N GLU A 226 6.99 -16.81 -7.46
CA GLU A 226 5.75 -17.21 -6.78
C GLU A 226 5.55 -16.55 -5.40
N PHE A 227 6.59 -15.92 -4.84
CA PHE A 227 6.55 -15.21 -3.56
C PHE A 227 6.66 -13.68 -3.68
N ASP A 228 6.71 -13.13 -4.90
CA ASP A 228 6.77 -11.68 -5.11
C ASP A 228 5.36 -11.06 -5.12
N ASP A 229 4.88 -10.69 -3.94
CA ASP A 229 3.62 -9.98 -3.73
C ASP A 229 3.75 -8.46 -4.00
N ILE A 230 4.89 -7.95 -4.50
CA ILE A 230 5.03 -6.54 -4.89
C ILE A 230 4.03 -6.19 -5.99
N LYS A 231 3.75 -7.12 -6.91
CA LYS A 231 2.76 -6.91 -7.97
C LYS A 231 1.37 -6.55 -7.43
N ASP A 232 0.98 -7.12 -6.30
CA ASP A 232 -0.34 -6.96 -5.68
C ASP A 232 -0.36 -5.91 -4.56
N SER A 233 0.82 -5.42 -4.13
CA SER A 233 0.94 -4.40 -3.08
C SER A 233 2.16 -3.52 -3.33
N ASN A 234 1.92 -2.43 -4.05
CA ASN A 234 2.92 -1.42 -4.44
C ASN A 234 2.29 -0.03 -4.53
N ILE A 235 3.09 0.97 -4.90
CA ILE A 235 2.68 2.37 -5.00
C ILE A 235 1.42 2.61 -5.86
N PHE A 236 1.14 1.82 -6.90
CA PHE A 236 -0.10 1.95 -7.65
C PHE A 236 -1.32 1.81 -6.74
N HIS A 237 -1.31 0.80 -5.87
CA HIS A 237 -2.42 0.49 -4.98
C HIS A 237 -2.64 1.60 -3.94
N VAL A 238 -1.54 2.19 -3.44
CA VAL A 238 -1.60 3.38 -2.58
C VAL A 238 -2.24 4.56 -3.30
N LEU A 239 -2.01 4.71 -4.61
CA LEU A 239 -2.50 5.83 -5.42
C LEU A 239 -3.90 5.59 -6.03
N SER A 240 -4.34 4.34 -6.13
CA SER A 240 -5.61 3.97 -6.75
C SER A 240 -6.74 3.76 -5.74
N SER A 241 -6.50 4.05 -4.45
CA SER A 241 -7.50 3.86 -3.40
C SER A 241 -7.39 4.85 -2.23
N GLU A 242 -8.45 5.63 -2.01
CA GLU A 242 -8.54 6.57 -0.87
C GLU A 242 -8.59 5.82 0.47
N ASP A 243 -9.37 4.75 0.55
CA ASP A 243 -9.65 4.05 1.81
C ASP A 243 -8.69 2.88 2.10
N PHE A 244 -7.95 2.39 1.09
CA PHE A 244 -7.17 1.14 1.20
C PHE A 244 -5.71 1.35 0.84
N TYR A 245 -4.88 0.35 1.11
CA TYR A 245 -3.43 0.38 0.85
C TYR A 245 -2.77 1.61 1.48
N SER A 246 -2.87 1.71 2.80
CA SER A 246 -2.13 2.74 3.54
C SER A 246 -0.62 2.57 3.31
N ILE A 247 0.14 3.66 3.49
CA ILE A 247 1.60 3.58 3.38
C ILE A 247 2.17 2.56 4.37
N ALA A 248 1.61 2.46 5.58
CA ALA A 248 2.07 1.51 6.59
C ALA A 248 1.87 0.04 6.16
N GLU A 249 0.83 -0.25 5.37
CA GLU A 249 0.54 -1.61 4.86
C GLU A 249 1.42 -1.99 3.68
N VAL A 250 1.72 -1.03 2.79
CA VAL A 250 2.48 -1.29 1.57
C VAL A 250 3.99 -1.15 1.78
N ALA A 251 4.42 -0.34 2.76
CA ALA A 251 5.83 -0.12 3.05
C ALA A 251 6.51 -1.38 3.60
N ARG A 252 7.67 -1.70 3.04
CA ARG A 252 8.46 -2.87 3.41
C ARG A 252 9.79 -2.44 4.02
N LYS A 253 10.27 -3.22 5.00
CA LYS A 253 11.62 -3.03 5.54
C LYS A 253 12.66 -3.51 4.55
N SER A 254 13.63 -2.65 4.28
CA SER A 254 14.80 -2.94 3.47
C SER A 254 16.04 -3.06 4.36
N ASN A 255 16.74 -4.18 4.20
CA ASN A 255 18.03 -4.47 4.85
C ASN A 255 19.24 -3.92 4.08
N PHE A 256 19.02 -3.16 3.00
CA PHE A 256 20.08 -2.50 2.22
C PHE A 256 20.93 -1.56 3.08
N SER A 257 20.33 -0.96 4.11
CA SER A 257 21.00 -0.11 5.09
C SER A 257 20.92 -0.75 6.48
N ASN A 258 21.93 -0.49 7.30
CA ASN A 258 21.88 -0.71 8.75
C ASN A 258 22.12 0.63 9.47
N PRO A 259 21.13 1.17 10.20
CA PRO A 259 19.79 0.62 10.43
C PRO A 259 18.91 0.55 9.17
N GLU A 260 17.91 -0.34 9.19
CA GLU A 260 16.94 -0.56 8.09
C GLU A 260 16.13 0.70 7.76
N ILE A 261 15.70 0.80 6.50
CA ILE A 261 14.77 1.84 6.01
C ILE A 261 13.45 1.20 5.55
N ASN A 262 12.36 1.97 5.54
CA ASN A 262 11.10 1.53 4.95
C ASN A 262 11.01 2.01 3.50
N VAL A 263 10.43 1.19 2.63
CA VAL A 263 10.32 1.45 1.19
C VAL A 263 8.93 1.05 0.71
N VAL A 264 8.19 1.97 0.09
CA VAL A 264 7.00 1.65 -0.72
C VAL A 264 7.48 1.29 -2.12
N PRO A 265 7.35 0.03 -2.54
CA PRO A 265 7.91 -0.45 -3.80
C PRO A 265 7.11 0.02 -5.01
N ALA A 266 7.77 -0.03 -6.16
CA ALA A 266 7.16 0.09 -7.50
C ALA A 266 7.18 -1.27 -8.19
N HIS A 267 6.34 -1.42 -9.22
CA HIS A 267 6.30 -2.59 -10.09
C HIS A 267 6.30 -2.16 -11.57
N ILE A 268 6.76 -3.03 -12.46
CA ILE A 268 6.82 -2.72 -13.91
C ILE A 268 5.44 -2.41 -14.51
N ASP A 269 4.38 -2.93 -13.91
CA ASP A 269 2.99 -2.71 -14.34
C ASP A 269 2.51 -1.26 -14.20
N LEU A 270 3.24 -0.40 -13.47
CA LEU A 270 2.96 1.04 -13.40
C LEU A 270 2.84 1.69 -14.79
N ILE A 271 3.56 1.20 -15.80
CA ILE A 271 3.46 1.68 -17.20
C ILE A 271 2.04 1.46 -17.74
N ARG A 272 1.47 0.27 -17.50
CA ARG A 272 0.16 -0.11 -18.04
C ARG A 272 -0.97 0.51 -17.21
N GLN A 273 -0.73 0.66 -15.91
CA GLN A 273 -1.66 1.20 -14.93
C GLN A 273 -1.77 2.73 -14.96
N GLU A 274 -0.85 3.45 -15.64
CA GLU A 274 -0.88 4.92 -15.70
C GLU A 274 -2.18 5.46 -16.32
N THR A 275 -2.75 4.77 -17.31
CA THR A 275 -4.01 5.17 -17.95
C THR A 275 -5.18 5.05 -16.99
N GLU A 276 -5.25 3.96 -16.24
CA GLU A 276 -6.26 3.73 -15.20
C GLU A 276 -6.16 4.79 -14.09
N LEU A 277 -4.94 5.02 -13.60
CA LEU A 277 -4.69 6.00 -12.55
C LEU A 277 -5.00 7.44 -12.99
N ASN A 278 -4.78 7.76 -14.27
CA ASN A 278 -5.13 9.07 -14.82
C ASN A 278 -6.65 9.31 -14.90
N ALA A 279 -7.45 8.25 -15.04
CA ALA A 279 -8.90 8.34 -15.07
C ALA A 279 -9.51 8.61 -13.69
N LEU A 280 -8.77 8.32 -12.61
CA LEU A 280 -9.15 8.63 -11.24
C LEU A 280 -8.84 10.10 -10.95
N GLU A 281 -9.86 10.91 -10.66
CA GLU A 281 -9.69 12.35 -10.44
C GLU A 281 -8.82 12.65 -9.21
N TYR A 282 -8.96 11.85 -8.15
CA TYR A 282 -8.27 12.02 -6.87
C TYR A 282 -6.79 11.58 -6.87
N SER A 283 -6.34 10.82 -7.88
CA SER A 283 -5.01 10.18 -7.88
C SER A 283 -3.85 11.18 -7.78
N ARG A 284 -4.09 12.44 -8.17
CA ARG A 284 -3.11 13.53 -8.07
C ARG A 284 -2.88 14.03 -6.65
N LEU A 285 -3.84 13.81 -5.76
CA LEU A 285 -3.87 14.35 -4.39
C LEU A 285 -3.71 13.26 -3.33
N ILE A 286 -4.16 12.04 -3.62
CA ILE A 286 -4.18 10.91 -2.69
C ILE A 286 -2.87 10.68 -1.93
N LEU A 287 -1.71 10.88 -2.56
CA LEU A 287 -0.42 10.70 -1.89
C LEU A 287 -0.22 11.70 -0.74
N ILE A 288 -0.79 12.91 -0.82
CA ILE A 288 -0.78 13.89 0.27
C ILE A 288 -1.54 13.31 1.48
N ASP A 289 -2.74 12.78 1.24
CA ASP A 289 -3.61 12.27 2.30
C ASP A 289 -2.99 11.03 2.95
N LYS A 290 -2.49 10.08 2.14
CA LYS A 290 -1.78 8.90 2.63
C LYS A 290 -0.51 9.24 3.42
N LEU A 291 0.22 10.29 3.03
CA LEU A 291 1.40 10.75 3.77
C LEU A 291 1.04 11.41 5.11
N GLU A 292 -0.12 12.08 5.19
CA GLU A 292 -0.61 12.68 6.43
C GLU A 292 -0.94 11.62 7.50
N GLU A 293 -1.44 10.45 7.09
CA GLU A 293 -1.69 9.30 7.98
C GLU A 293 -0.43 8.85 8.73
N VAL A 294 0.73 8.89 8.06
CA VAL A 294 2.02 8.42 8.60
C VAL A 294 2.96 9.55 9.06
N LYS A 295 2.46 10.79 9.19
CA LYS A 295 3.27 11.97 9.53
C LYS A 295 4.08 11.86 10.82
N ASN A 296 3.60 11.03 11.76
CA ASN A 296 4.24 10.82 13.05
C ASN A 296 5.21 9.64 13.05
N GLU A 297 5.24 8.83 11.99
CA GLU A 297 6.05 7.62 11.88
C GLU A 297 7.41 7.89 11.24
N TYR A 298 7.48 8.88 10.34
CA TYR A 298 8.67 9.22 9.58
C TYR A 298 9.12 10.64 9.85
N ASP A 299 10.44 10.83 9.84
CA ASP A 299 11.03 12.15 9.91
C ASP A 299 11.29 12.70 8.51
N VAL A 300 11.67 11.82 7.57
CA VAL A 300 11.97 12.16 6.19
C VAL A 300 11.34 11.13 5.25
N VAL A 301 10.67 11.62 4.21
CA VAL A 301 10.20 10.83 3.08
C VAL A 301 10.99 11.23 1.84
N LEU A 302 11.60 10.28 1.16
CA LEU A 302 12.31 10.49 -0.10
C LEU A 302 11.51 9.84 -1.24
N ILE A 303 11.17 10.62 -2.26
CA ILE A 303 10.39 10.14 -3.41
C ILE A 303 11.32 10.05 -4.63
N ASP A 304 11.53 8.83 -5.13
CA ASP A 304 12.17 8.59 -6.44
C ASP A 304 11.13 8.76 -7.55
N THR A 305 11.52 9.42 -8.64
CA THR A 305 10.59 9.82 -9.69
C THR A 305 11.03 9.31 -11.06
N PRO A 306 10.09 9.07 -11.99
CA PRO A 306 10.44 8.63 -13.33
C PRO A 306 11.15 9.74 -14.14
N PRO A 307 11.96 9.38 -15.15
CA PRO A 307 12.63 10.33 -16.04
C PRO A 307 11.69 10.94 -17.09
N SER A 308 10.49 11.38 -16.70
CA SER A 308 9.45 11.86 -17.61
C SER A 308 8.64 13.01 -16.99
N LEU A 309 7.67 13.53 -17.74
CA LEU A 309 6.73 14.59 -17.31
C LEU A 309 5.31 14.01 -17.10
N ASN A 310 5.24 12.76 -16.66
CA ASN A 310 4.03 11.95 -16.64
C ASN A 310 3.24 12.10 -15.31
N LEU A 311 2.17 11.31 -15.13
CA LEU A 311 1.32 11.40 -13.94
C LEU A 311 2.11 11.17 -12.64
N TYR A 312 2.95 10.14 -12.59
CA TYR A 312 3.71 9.79 -11.39
C TYR A 312 4.69 10.90 -10.97
N ALA A 313 5.36 11.55 -11.94
CA ALA A 313 6.18 12.73 -11.66
C ALA A 313 5.35 13.90 -11.10
N LYS A 314 4.11 14.10 -11.58
CA LYS A 314 3.20 15.12 -11.05
C LYS A 314 2.80 14.81 -9.61
N ILE A 315 2.38 13.57 -9.33
CA ILE A 315 2.00 13.11 -7.98
C ILE A 315 3.15 13.35 -6.98
N ALA A 316 4.37 12.96 -7.34
CA ALA A 316 5.56 13.17 -6.51
C ALA A 316 5.76 14.65 -6.14
N LEU A 317 5.73 15.54 -7.14
CA LEU A 317 5.98 16.96 -6.94
C LEU A 317 4.80 17.69 -6.30
N ILE A 318 3.56 17.21 -6.47
CA ILE A 318 2.39 17.73 -5.76
C ILE A 318 2.47 17.37 -4.27
N ALA A 319 2.96 16.17 -3.92
CA ALA A 319 3.11 15.75 -2.53
C ALA A 319 4.29 16.41 -1.82
N ALA A 320 5.44 16.58 -2.50
CA ALA A 320 6.69 17.00 -1.89
C ALA A 320 6.68 18.41 -1.28
N ASP A 321 7.47 18.61 -0.23
CA ASP A 321 7.76 19.94 0.32
C ASP A 321 9.02 20.50 -0.33
N TYR A 322 10.02 19.64 -0.55
CA TYR A 322 11.33 19.99 -1.08
C TYR A 322 11.66 19.23 -2.36
N LEU A 323 12.53 19.82 -3.18
CA LEU A 323 13.02 19.24 -4.41
C LEU A 323 14.56 19.26 -4.49
N ILE A 324 15.13 18.13 -4.90
CA ILE A 324 16.52 18.01 -5.33
C ILE A 324 16.54 17.69 -6.83
N ILE A 325 17.39 18.38 -7.60
CA ILE A 325 17.55 18.15 -9.05
C ILE A 325 18.95 17.58 -9.34
N PRO A 326 19.11 16.27 -9.53
CA PRO A 326 20.40 15.68 -9.92
C PRO A 326 20.75 16.01 -11.37
N SER A 327 21.99 16.42 -11.66
CA SER A 327 22.43 16.80 -13.00
C SER A 327 23.83 16.26 -13.30
N ASP A 328 24.04 15.75 -14.52
CA ASP A 328 25.35 15.29 -15.01
C ASP A 328 26.24 16.42 -15.56
N LEU A 329 25.80 17.69 -15.43
CA LEU A 329 26.51 18.93 -15.79
C LEU A 329 27.12 18.97 -17.22
N LYS A 330 26.62 18.14 -18.14
CA LYS A 330 27.07 18.13 -19.54
C LYS A 330 26.52 19.36 -20.29
N PRO A 331 27.11 19.81 -21.41
CA PRO A 331 26.67 21.01 -22.14
C PRO A 331 25.17 21.03 -22.54
N PHE A 332 24.58 19.85 -22.75
CA PHE A 332 23.15 19.68 -23.04
C PHE A 332 22.22 19.69 -21.80
N ALA A 333 22.78 19.82 -20.58
CA ALA A 333 22.02 19.87 -19.34
C ALA A 333 21.16 21.13 -19.22
N ASN A 334 21.57 22.24 -19.85
CA ASN A 334 20.83 23.50 -19.79
C ASN A 334 19.42 23.39 -20.40
N GLN A 335 19.25 22.62 -21.49
CA GLN A 335 17.93 22.38 -22.09
C GLN A 335 17.03 21.52 -21.18
N GLY A 336 17.60 20.49 -20.55
CA GLY A 336 16.87 19.66 -19.59
C GLY A 336 16.40 20.46 -18.36
N LEU A 337 17.23 21.36 -17.86
CA LEU A 337 16.88 22.23 -16.73
C LEU A 337 15.75 23.21 -17.06
N THR A 338 15.64 23.70 -18.30
CA THR A 338 14.50 24.54 -18.71
C THR A 338 13.19 23.76 -18.61
N ASN A 339 13.15 22.53 -19.14
CA ASN A 339 11.96 21.68 -19.05
C ASN A 339 11.58 21.37 -17.59
N VAL A 340 12.58 21.14 -16.72
CA VAL A 340 12.35 20.95 -15.29
C VAL A 340 11.76 22.21 -14.66
N LYS A 341 12.26 23.41 -14.98
CA LYS A 341 11.73 24.69 -14.47
C LYS A 341 10.27 24.91 -14.90
N ASP A 342 9.95 24.68 -16.18
CA ASP A 342 8.59 24.87 -16.70
C ASP A 342 7.61 23.88 -16.05
N PHE A 343 8.06 22.64 -15.84
CA PHE A 343 7.27 21.64 -15.13
C PHE A 343 7.00 22.05 -13.67
N ILE A 344 8.03 22.47 -12.93
CA ILE A 344 7.88 22.98 -11.55
C ILE A 344 6.91 24.17 -11.51
N LYS A 345 6.99 25.07 -12.49
CA LYS A 345 6.07 26.21 -12.59
C LYS A 345 4.62 25.75 -12.77
N SER A 346 4.38 24.76 -13.62
CA SER A 346 3.05 24.14 -13.80
C SER A 346 2.55 23.47 -12.52
N ILE A 347 3.40 22.71 -11.83
CA ILE A 347 3.06 22.07 -10.55
C ILE A 347 2.74 23.11 -9.48
N ASN A 348 3.53 24.18 -9.36
CA ASN A 348 3.29 25.24 -8.39
C ASN A 348 1.99 26.00 -8.65
N ALA A 349 1.59 26.15 -9.92
CA ALA A 349 0.27 26.71 -10.26
C ALA A 349 -0.86 25.81 -9.76
N PHE A 350 -0.75 24.49 -9.93
CA PHE A 350 -1.71 23.52 -9.40
C PHE A 350 -1.72 23.52 -7.86
N ARG A 351 -0.55 23.50 -7.21
CA ARG A 351 -0.42 23.56 -5.74
C ARG A 351 -1.09 24.79 -5.14
N LYS A 352 -1.01 25.93 -5.82
CA LYS A 352 -1.72 27.15 -5.42
C LYS A 352 -3.24 26.97 -5.41
N GLN A 353 -3.81 26.23 -6.38
CA GLN A 353 -5.26 25.96 -6.44
C GLN A 353 -5.73 25.14 -5.22
N ILE A 354 -4.91 24.20 -4.78
CA ILE A 354 -5.19 23.36 -3.59
C ILE A 354 -4.65 23.96 -2.28
N ARG A 355 -4.25 25.24 -2.28
CA ARG A 355 -3.70 25.96 -1.11
C ARG A 355 -2.45 25.32 -0.48
N LYS A 356 -1.67 24.56 -1.25
CA LYS A 356 -0.36 24.03 -0.82
C LYS A 356 0.74 25.01 -1.23
N ALA A 357 1.71 25.23 -0.33
CA ALA A 357 2.84 26.12 -0.59
C ALA A 357 3.65 25.68 -1.83
N PRO A 358 4.30 26.60 -2.57
CA PRO A 358 5.21 26.23 -3.65
C PRO A 358 6.30 25.26 -3.17
N ILE A 359 6.76 24.38 -4.06
CA ILE A 359 7.86 23.45 -3.75
C ILE A 359 9.13 24.27 -3.49
N GLU A 360 9.83 23.95 -2.40
CA GLU A 360 11.12 24.56 -2.07
C GLU A 360 12.26 23.80 -2.77
N LEU A 361 13.02 24.49 -3.61
CA LEU A 361 14.18 23.90 -4.26
C LEU A 361 15.37 23.89 -3.28
N ILE A 362 15.78 22.71 -2.81
CA ILE A 362 17.01 22.54 -2.02
C ILE A 362 18.23 22.90 -2.87
N GLY A 363 18.23 22.43 -4.14
CA GLY A 363 19.29 22.77 -5.07
C GLY A 363 19.47 21.77 -6.21
N VAL A 364 20.49 22.04 -7.03
CA VAL A 364 20.95 21.14 -8.08
C VAL A 364 22.12 20.32 -7.55
N LEU A 365 21.99 18.99 -7.58
CA LEU A 365 23.03 18.07 -7.14
C LEU A 365 23.87 17.64 -8.35
N ALA A 366 25.15 18.01 -8.34
CA ALA A 366 26.08 17.60 -9.38
C ALA A 366 26.43 16.11 -9.26
N CYS A 367 26.16 15.35 -10.31
CA CYS A 367 26.35 13.90 -10.40
C CYS A 367 27.31 13.54 -11.53
N LYS A 368 27.91 12.33 -11.45
CA LYS A 368 28.79 11.79 -12.51
C LYS A 368 29.94 12.74 -12.90
N ILE A 369 30.48 13.48 -11.93
CA ILE A 369 31.61 14.38 -12.16
C ILE A 369 32.84 13.52 -12.44
N SER A 370 33.37 13.62 -13.66
CA SER A 370 34.68 13.05 -13.99
C SER A 370 35.76 13.89 -13.32
N THR A 371 36.58 13.26 -12.47
CA THR A 371 37.74 13.89 -11.83
C THR A 371 38.85 14.23 -12.83
N ASN A 372 38.78 13.71 -14.06
CA ASN A 372 39.78 13.94 -15.11
C ASN A 372 39.39 15.07 -16.09
N ALA A 373 38.26 15.75 -15.85
CA ALA A 373 37.83 16.84 -16.71
C ALA A 373 38.61 18.13 -16.40
N ILE A 374 39.70 18.36 -17.15
CA ILE A 374 40.46 19.62 -17.23
C ILE A 374 39.53 20.85 -17.46
N ALA A 375 38.29 20.64 -17.90
CA ALA A 375 37.26 21.65 -18.06
C ALA A 375 36.80 22.34 -16.76
N PHE A 376 36.89 21.71 -15.58
CA PHE A 376 36.39 22.30 -14.33
C PHE A 376 37.29 23.44 -13.82
N LEU A 377 38.61 23.38 -14.10
CA LEU A 377 39.56 24.43 -13.74
C LEU A 377 39.49 25.66 -14.65
N ASN A 378 39.00 25.51 -15.89
CA ASN A 378 38.89 26.62 -16.84
C ASN A 378 37.61 27.46 -16.65
N LEU A 379 36.55 26.87 -16.11
CA LEU A 379 35.29 27.58 -15.80
C LEU A 379 35.43 28.55 -14.60
N VAL A 380 36.28 28.21 -13.62
CA VAL A 380 36.57 29.08 -12.47
C VAL A 380 37.53 30.21 -12.85
N LYS A 381 38.39 30.03 -13.86
CA LYS A 381 39.29 31.09 -14.34
C LYS A 381 38.60 32.15 -15.21
N TYR A 382 37.52 31.80 -15.91
CA TYR A 382 36.77 32.76 -16.73
C TYR A 382 35.85 33.70 -15.92
N SER A 383 35.52 33.34 -14.68
CA SER A 383 34.67 34.15 -13.79
C SER A 383 35.45 35.19 -12.98
N ASN A 384 36.78 35.06 -12.87
CA ASN A 384 37.65 35.99 -12.13
C ASN A 384 38.39 37.01 -13.01
N ASN A 385 38.21 37.00 -14.33
CA ASN A 385 38.89 37.92 -15.26
C ASN A 385 37.97 38.96 -15.92
N ASN A 386 36.69 39.02 -15.53
CA ASN A 386 35.72 40.04 -16.01
C ASN A 386 35.03 40.76 -14.84
N GLY A 387 35.76 40.97 -13.74
CA GLY A 387 35.36 41.84 -12.62
C GLY A 387 36.09 43.17 -12.68
#